data_AF-A0A1A8B867-F1
#
_entry.id   AF-A0A1A8B867-F1
#
_cell.length_a   1.000
_cell.length_b   1.000
_cell.length_c   1.000
_cell.angle_alpha   90.00
_cell.angle_beta   90.00
_cell.angle_gamma   90.00
#
_symmetry.space_group_name_H-M   'P 1'
#
loop_
_entity.id
_entity.type
_entity.pdbx_description
1 polymer ?
#
loop_
_entity_poly.entity_id
_entity_poly.type
_entity_poly.pdbx_seq_one_letter_code
_entity_poly.pdbx_strand_id
1 'polypeptide(L)'
;FPGAEALATIFSSILSAHFLQGGFSYGVSRSVGNLIQAAICLHQKISQNFLPTAIRFHYIFNLRDLTNIFQGILFALPESIRYPMDLVHLWLHESSRVCSDKLMEEKDVELFNKILLDTGKRYFEGI
;
A
#
# COMPACT_ATOMS: atom_id res chain seq x y z
N PHE A 1 3.32 -8.84 15.44
CA PHE A 1 2.93 -7.68 14.60
C PHE A 1 1.73 -7.00 15.26
N PRO A 2 1.54 -5.67 15.17
CA PRO A 2 0.33 -5.03 15.69
C PRO A 2 -0.91 -5.60 15.00
N GLY A 3 -2.05 -5.64 15.69
CA GLY A 3 -3.32 -6.09 15.12
C GLY A 3 -3.77 -5.19 13.97
N ALA A 4 -4.50 -5.76 13.00
CA ALA A 4 -4.99 -5.03 11.82
C ALA A 4 -5.82 -3.79 12.20
N GLU A 5 -6.65 -3.88 13.24
CA GLU A 5 -7.45 -2.76 13.77
C GLU A 5 -6.58 -1.60 14.27
N ALA A 6 -5.48 -1.90 14.95
CA ALA A 6 -4.56 -0.88 15.44
C ALA A 6 -3.85 -0.17 14.27
N LEU A 7 -3.41 -0.95 13.26
CA LEU A 7 -2.82 -0.39 12.05
C LEU A 7 -3.81 0.50 11.30
N ALA A 8 -5.04 0.01 11.11
CA ALA A 8 -6.10 0.77 10.45
C ALA A 8 -6.38 2.09 11.19
N THR A 9 -6.44 2.06 12.52
CA THR A 9 -6.66 3.26 13.34
C THR A 9 -5.53 4.29 13.17
N ILE A 10 -4.27 3.85 13.28
CA ILE A 10 -3.10 4.73 13.19
C ILE A 10 -3.02 5.37 11.79
N PHE A 11 -3.05 4.56 10.73
CA PHE A 11 -2.89 5.07 9.37
C PHE A 11 -4.12 5.84 8.88
N SER A 12 -5.32 5.50 9.36
CA SER A 12 -6.52 6.29 9.08
C SER A 12 -6.44 7.70 9.64
N SER A 13 -5.96 7.85 10.87
CA SER A 13 -5.77 9.19 11.47
C SER A 13 -4.82 10.04 10.63
N ILE A 14 -3.67 9.49 10.24
CA ILE A 14 -2.62 10.20 9.50
C ILE A 14 -3.08 10.56 8.09
N LEU A 15 -3.52 9.57 7.31
CA LEU A 15 -3.90 9.80 5.91
C LEU A 15 -5.17 10.63 5.80
N SER A 16 -6.19 10.37 6.63
CA SER A 16 -7.41 11.18 6.58
C SER A 16 -7.12 12.64 6.89
N ALA A 17 -6.22 12.92 7.85
CA ALA A 17 -5.79 14.30 8.11
C ALA A 17 -5.11 14.93 6.88
N HIS A 18 -4.18 14.21 6.22
CA HIS A 18 -3.51 14.69 5.01
C HIS A 18 -4.50 15.01 3.87
N PHE A 19 -5.42 14.10 3.57
CA PHE A 19 -6.36 14.28 2.46
C PHE A 19 -7.47 15.29 2.76
N LEU A 20 -7.93 15.38 4.01
CA LEU A 20 -8.94 16.38 4.41
C LEU A 20 -8.37 17.79 4.52
N GLN A 21 -7.16 17.94 5.05
CA GLN A 21 -6.53 19.25 5.27
C GLN A 21 -5.73 19.72 4.05
N GLY A 22 -5.27 18.80 3.22
CA GLY A 22 -4.44 19.10 2.05
C GLY A 22 -5.20 19.68 0.86
N GLY A 23 -6.54 19.79 0.91
CA GLY A 23 -7.32 20.35 -0.20
C GLY A 23 -7.59 19.39 -1.36
N PHE A 24 -7.52 18.08 -1.11
CA PHE A 24 -7.86 17.06 -2.11
C PHE A 24 -9.36 17.02 -2.41
N SER A 25 -9.72 16.48 -3.57
CA SER A 25 -11.12 16.35 -3.96
C SER A 25 -11.87 15.40 -3.01
N TYR A 26 -13.17 15.65 -2.81
CA TYR A 26 -14.01 14.82 -1.93
C TYR A 26 -13.99 13.34 -2.34
N GLY A 27 -13.97 13.05 -3.64
CA GLY A 27 -13.88 11.68 -4.16
C GLY A 27 -12.60 10.98 -3.71
N VAL A 28 -11.45 11.66 -3.79
CA VAL A 28 -10.16 11.12 -3.34
C VAL A 28 -10.17 10.85 -1.84
N SER A 29 -10.65 11.81 -1.04
CA SER A 29 -10.72 11.68 0.42
C SER A 29 -11.62 10.51 0.86
N ARG A 30 -12.69 10.22 0.11
CA ARG A 30 -13.57 9.06 0.35
C ARG A 30 -12.89 7.71 0.08
N SER A 31 -11.90 7.67 -0.82
CA SER A 31 -11.18 6.44 -1.18
C SER A 31 -10.07 6.05 -0.21
N VAL A 32 -9.66 6.96 0.69
CA VAL A 32 -8.58 6.75 1.67
C VAL A 32 -8.85 5.54 2.57
N GLY A 33 -10.10 5.33 2.99
CA GLY A 33 -10.48 4.18 3.81
C GLY A 33 -10.20 2.85 3.11
N ASN A 34 -10.63 2.72 1.85
CA ASN A 34 -10.38 1.52 1.05
C ASN A 34 -8.89 1.30 0.80
N LEU A 35 -8.15 2.38 0.57
CA LEU A 35 -6.69 2.35 0.39
C LEU A 35 -5.96 1.77 1.61
N ILE A 36 -6.33 2.20 2.81
CA ILE A 36 -5.70 1.69 4.04
C ILE A 36 -5.95 0.19 4.18
N GLN A 37 -7.19 -0.25 3.94
CA GLN A 37 -7.54 -1.67 4.01
C GLN A 37 -6.81 -2.49 2.94
N ALA A 38 -6.68 -1.97 1.72
CA ALA A 38 -5.93 -2.59 0.64
C ALA A 38 -4.44 -2.74 1.01
N ALA A 39 -3.81 -1.70 1.54
CA ALA A 39 -2.40 -1.71 1.94
C ALA A 39 -2.12 -2.68 3.11
N ILE A 40 -3.00 -2.74 4.11
CA ILE A 40 -2.90 -3.70 5.22
C ILE A 40 -3.06 -5.13 4.69
N CYS A 41 -4.05 -5.37 3.83
CA CYS A 41 -4.27 -6.68 3.23
C CYS A 41 -3.09 -7.13 2.37
N LEU A 42 -2.55 -6.22 1.55
CA LEU A 42 -1.36 -6.45 0.74
C LEU A 42 -0.17 -6.85 1.62
N HIS A 43 0.12 -6.06 2.67
CA HIS A 43 1.21 -6.33 3.57
C HIS A 43 1.07 -7.71 4.24
N GLN A 44 -0.13 -8.08 4.68
CA GLN A 44 -0.40 -9.42 5.23
C GLN A 44 -0.13 -10.53 4.22
N LYS A 45 -0.61 -10.39 2.98
CA LYS A 45 -0.39 -11.40 1.92
C LYS A 45 1.09 -11.53 1.58
N ILE A 46 1.82 -10.42 1.44
CA ILE A 46 3.25 -10.43 1.14
C ILE A 46 4.01 -11.12 2.28
N SER A 47 3.74 -10.76 3.54
CA SER A 47 4.38 -11.38 4.71
C SER A 47 4.08 -12.88 4.84
N GLN A 48 2.99 -13.38 4.25
CA GLN A 48 2.64 -14.81 4.23
C GLN A 48 3.27 -15.57 3.05
N ASN A 49 3.46 -14.92 1.90
CA ASN A 49 3.99 -15.56 0.69
C ASN A 49 5.53 -15.49 0.63
N PHE A 50 6.12 -14.41 1.13
CA PHE A 50 7.55 -14.17 1.11
C PHE A 50 8.14 -14.37 2.51
N LEU A 51 8.29 -15.64 2.89
CA LEU A 51 8.85 -16.03 4.18
C LEU A 51 10.38 -16.04 4.15
N PRO A 52 11.03 -15.66 5.26
CA PRO A 52 12.48 -15.75 5.36
C PRO A 52 12.93 -17.22 5.31
N THR A 53 13.90 -17.51 4.45
CA THR A 53 14.57 -18.81 4.37
C THR A 53 16.08 -18.64 4.58
N ALA A 54 16.84 -19.74 4.66
CA ALA A 54 18.29 -19.68 4.75
C ALA A 54 18.92 -18.88 3.58
N ILE A 55 18.31 -18.92 2.40
CA ILE A 55 18.77 -18.20 1.20
C ILE A 55 18.15 -16.80 1.14
N ARG A 56 16.88 -16.67 1.54
CA ARG A 56 16.09 -15.43 1.45
C ARG A 56 15.83 -14.81 2.82
N PHE A 57 16.86 -14.73 3.66
CA PHE A 57 16.75 -14.27 5.05
C PHE A 57 16.25 -12.82 5.17
N HIS A 58 16.41 -12.01 4.13
CA HIS A 58 15.99 -10.62 4.05
C HIS A 58 14.51 -10.44 3.69
N TYR A 59 13.75 -11.53 3.44
CA TYR A 59 12.31 -11.50 3.16
C TYR A 59 11.52 -11.29 4.46
N ILE A 60 11.84 -10.19 5.14
CA ILE A 60 11.20 -9.75 6.37
C ILE A 60 10.44 -8.48 6.01
N PHE A 61 9.14 -8.65 5.83
CA PHE A 61 8.19 -7.57 5.64
C PHE A 61 7.66 -7.15 7.00
N ASN A 62 8.02 -5.95 7.43
CA ASN A 62 7.63 -5.41 8.72
C ASN A 62 6.92 -4.06 8.60
N LEU A 63 6.60 -3.44 9.74
CA LEU A 63 5.78 -2.23 9.76
C LEU A 63 6.45 -1.07 9.03
N ARG A 64 7.79 -1.04 8.97
CA ARG A 64 8.55 -0.04 8.21
C ARG A 64 8.19 -0.06 6.74
N ASP A 65 7.97 -1.22 6.15
CA ASP A 65 7.64 -1.32 4.73
C ASP A 65 6.26 -0.71 4.46
N LEU A 66 5.29 -1.00 5.33
CA LEU A 66 3.97 -0.37 5.25
C LEU A 66 4.03 1.15 5.49
N THR A 67 4.83 1.60 6.46
CA THR A 67 5.06 3.03 6.72
C THR A 67 5.71 3.72 5.52
N ASN A 68 6.67 3.09 4.83
CA ASN A 68 7.33 3.66 3.66
C ASN A 68 6.36 3.84 2.48
N ILE A 69 5.44 2.90 2.27
CA ILE A 69 4.38 3.02 1.25
C ILE A 69 3.52 4.25 1.55
N PHE A 70 3.03 4.37 2.79
CA PHE A 70 2.20 5.51 3.17
C PHE A 70 2.97 6.83 3.18
N GLN A 71 4.25 6.83 3.55
CA GLN A 71 5.09 8.00 3.48
C GLN A 71 5.23 8.50 2.04
N GLY A 72 5.39 7.60 1.06
CA GLY A 72 5.36 7.97 -0.37
C GLY A 72 4.05 8.65 -0.76
N ILE A 73 2.92 8.12 -0.28
CA ILE A 73 1.59 8.70 -0.53
C ILE A 73 1.43 10.07 0.12
N LEU A 74 2.01 10.29 1.31
CA LEU A 74 1.94 11.58 2.02
C LEU A 74 2.71 12.70 1.32
N PHE A 75 3.63 12.39 0.40
CA PHE A 75 4.28 13.40 -0.44
C PHE A 75 3.43 13.84 -1.63
N ALA A 76 2.28 13.20 -1.87
CA ALA A 76 1.38 13.61 -2.94
C ALA A 76 0.79 14.99 -2.68
N LEU A 77 0.69 15.77 -3.76
CA LEU A 77 0.04 17.07 -3.77
C LEU A 77 -1.34 16.96 -4.43
N PRO A 78 -2.30 17.84 -4.09
CA PRO A 78 -3.66 17.82 -4.65
C PRO A 78 -3.69 17.93 -6.17
N GLU A 79 -2.73 18.65 -6.76
CA GLU A 79 -2.63 18.83 -8.21
C GLU A 79 -2.29 17.51 -8.93
N SER A 80 -1.60 16.61 -8.24
CA SER A 80 -1.18 15.30 -8.76
C SER A 80 -2.25 14.22 -8.60
N ILE A 81 -3.17 14.36 -7.64
CA ILE A 81 -4.21 13.37 -7.32
C ILE A 81 -5.58 14.02 -7.44
N ARG A 82 -6.10 14.07 -8.67
CA ARG A 82 -7.37 14.75 -8.98
C ARG A 82 -8.54 13.79 -8.83
N TYR A 83 -8.34 12.53 -9.19
CA TYR A 83 -9.34 11.48 -9.19
C TYR A 83 -8.97 10.32 -8.25
N PRO A 84 -9.96 9.57 -7.73
CA PRO A 84 -9.71 8.37 -6.94
C PRO A 84 -8.73 7.38 -7.57
N MET A 85 -8.78 7.21 -8.89
CA MET A 85 -7.87 6.31 -9.61
C MET A 85 -6.42 6.79 -9.60
N ASP A 86 -6.16 8.09 -9.52
CA ASP A 86 -4.79 8.61 -9.39
C ASP A 86 -4.18 8.15 -8.06
N LEU A 87 -4.98 8.14 -6.98
CA LEU A 87 -4.56 7.65 -5.66
C LEU A 87 -4.26 6.15 -5.69
N VAL A 88 -5.09 5.38 -6.40
CA VAL A 88 -4.89 3.94 -6.61
C VAL A 88 -3.57 3.69 -7.36
N HIS A 89 -3.33 4.40 -8.46
CA HIS A 89 -2.09 4.25 -9.22
C HIS A 89 -0.85 4.61 -8.38
N LEU A 90 -0.94 5.68 -7.59
CA LEU A 90 0.12 6.06 -6.66
C LEU A 90 0.40 4.95 -5.64
N TRP A 91 -0.65 4.33 -5.09
CA TRP A 91 -0.49 3.22 -4.16
C TRP A 91 0.14 1.98 -4.80
N LEU A 92 -0.27 1.63 -6.02
CA LEU A 92 0.35 0.53 -6.78
C LEU A 92 1.83 0.82 -7.01
N HIS A 93 2.16 2.05 -7.40
CA HIS A 93 3.54 2.49 -7.62
C HIS A 93 4.38 2.41 -6.34
N GLU A 94 3.92 3.02 -5.24
CA GLU A 94 4.67 3.01 -3.97
C GLU A 94 4.79 1.61 -3.39
N SER A 95 3.76 0.78 -3.51
CA SER A 95 3.83 -0.63 -3.10
C SER A 95 4.88 -1.39 -3.91
N SER A 96 4.89 -1.20 -5.24
CA SER A 96 5.90 -1.81 -6.11
C SER A 96 7.30 -1.34 -5.75
N ARG A 97 7.52 -0.03 -5.60
CA ARG A 97 8.82 0.55 -5.24
C ARG A 97 9.36 -0.05 -3.94
N VAL A 98 8.55 -0.04 -2.87
CA VAL A 98 8.99 -0.49 -1.54
C VAL A 98 9.20 -2.00 -1.48
N CYS A 99 8.31 -2.79 -2.09
CA CYS A 99 8.39 -4.25 -2.00
C CYS A 99 9.41 -4.85 -2.96
N SER A 100 9.56 -4.29 -4.17
CA SER A 100 10.48 -4.83 -5.18
C SER A 100 11.94 -4.74 -4.78
N ASP A 101 12.32 -3.75 -3.94
CA ASP A 101 13.67 -3.62 -3.39
C ASP A 101 14.14 -4.87 -2.60
N LYS A 102 13.20 -5.72 -2.18
CA LYS A 102 13.50 -6.96 -1.43
C LYS A 102 13.39 -8.22 -2.28
N LEU A 103 12.85 -8.16 -3.49
CA LEU A 103 12.60 -9.36 -4.31
C LEU A 103 13.88 -9.72 -5.08
N MET A 104 14.16 -11.02 -5.19
CA MET A 104 15.45 -11.50 -5.70
C MET A 104 15.33 -12.08 -7.12
N GLU A 105 14.24 -12.80 -7.38
CA GLU A 105 14.02 -13.49 -8.65
C GLU A 105 12.83 -12.90 -9.41
N GLU A 106 12.86 -13.02 -10.74
CA GLU A 106 11.76 -12.60 -11.61
C GLU A 106 10.42 -13.25 -11.22
N LYS A 107 10.44 -14.52 -10.82
CA LYS A 107 9.25 -15.24 -10.32
C LYS A 107 8.66 -14.62 -9.06
N ASP A 108 9.51 -14.10 -8.17
CA ASP A 108 9.05 -13.43 -6.94
C ASP A 108 8.40 -12.08 -7.30
N VAL A 109 8.96 -11.36 -8.26
CA VAL A 109 8.38 -10.12 -8.82
C VAL A 109 7.04 -10.38 -9.50
N GLU A 110 6.94 -11.42 -10.33
CA GLU A 110 5.69 -11.85 -10.96
C GLU A 110 4.60 -12.19 -9.92
N LEU A 111 4.96 -12.97 -8.91
CA LEU A 111 4.05 -13.33 -7.82
C LEU A 111 3.60 -12.10 -7.03
N PHE A 112 4.52 -11.20 -6.69
CA PHE A 112 4.20 -9.94 -6.02
C PHE A 112 3.24 -9.10 -6.86
N ASN A 113 3.51 -8.91 -8.15
CA ASN A 113 2.66 -8.14 -9.06
C ASN A 113 1.26 -8.73 -9.14
N LYS A 114 1.14 -10.07 -9.19
CA LYS A 114 -0.14 -10.75 -9.14
C LYS A 114 -0.89 -10.46 -7.83
N ILE A 115 -0.23 -10.62 -6.68
CA ILE A 115 -0.81 -10.33 -5.36
C ILE A 115 -1.27 -8.87 -5.26
N LEU A 116 -0.46 -7.94 -5.78
CA LEU A 116 -0.73 -6.50 -5.78
C LEU A 116 -1.99 -6.19 -6.59
N LEU A 117 -2.05 -6.65 -7.84
CA LEU A 117 -3.19 -6.41 -8.73
C LEU A 117 -4.47 -7.08 -8.22
N ASP A 118 -4.39 -8.33 -7.75
CA ASP A 118 -5.53 -9.04 -7.16
C ASP A 118 -6.05 -8.34 -5.90
N THR A 119 -5.15 -7.73 -5.12
CA THR A 119 -5.55 -6.93 -3.96
C THR A 119 -6.18 -5.61 -4.39
N GLY A 120 -5.64 -4.93 -5.41
CA GLY A 120 -6.26 -3.74 -5.98
C GLY A 120 -7.69 -4.00 -6.44
N LYS A 121 -7.89 -5.03 -7.29
CA LYS A 121 -9.20 -5.44 -7.81
C LYS A 121 -10.23 -5.75 -6.73
N ARG A 122 -9.78 -6.22 -5.56
CA ARG A 122 -10.65 -6.52 -4.43
C ARG A 122 -11.21 -5.26 -3.76
N TYR A 123 -10.44 -4.17 -3.73
CA TYR A 123 -10.77 -2.97 -2.94
C TYR A 123 -11.19 -1.76 -3.79
N PHE A 124 -10.92 -1.79 -5.09
CA PHE A 124 -11.21 -0.70 -6.01
C PHE A 124 -11.86 -1.22 -7.29
N GLU A 125 -12.97 -0.59 -7.68
CA GLU A 125 -13.64 -0.88 -8.95
C GLU A 125 -12.85 -0.24 -10.11
N GLY A 126 -12.59 -1.01 -11.18
CA GLY A 126 -11.94 -0.49 -12.39
C GLY A 126 -10.41 -0.70 -12.49
N ILE A 127 -9.83 -1.57 -11.66
CA ILE A 127 -8.45 -2.11 -11.81
C ILE A 127 -8.48 -3.45 -12.56
#